data_AF-A0A916A8G6-F1
#
_entry.id   AF-A0A916A8G6-F1
#
_cell.length_a   1.000
_cell.length_b   1.000
_cell.length_c   1.000
_cell.angle_alpha   90.00
_cell.angle_beta   90.00
_cell.angle_gamma   90.00
#
_symmetry.space_group_name_H-M   'P 1'
#
loop_
_entity.id
_entity.type
_entity.pdbx_description
1 polymer ?
#
loop_
_entity_poly.entity_id
_entity_poly.type
_entity_poly.pdbx_seq_one_letter_code
_entity_poly.pdbx_strand_id
1 'polypeptide(L)'
;MGLQNTSHMEQLLSLAAGDYTLSWADAGRAGYYATAYDIFFAGNRLNAASYTTQAGQAWSRHSLDFTVSGAGELRFQGQYNIDGTAFIDDLVLTARAAQVPEPQSLALEAAALAGLLAASGRKARA
;
A
#
# COMPACT_ATOMS: atom_id res chain seq x y z
N MET A 1 -10.55 12.45 10.83
CA MET A 1 -12.02 12.38 10.59
C MET A 1 -12.60 11.13 11.27
N GLY A 2 -13.92 11.04 11.52
CA GLY A 2 -14.53 9.93 12.30
C GLY A 2 -15.47 9.03 11.51
N LEU A 3 -15.34 7.72 11.68
CA LEU A 3 -16.21 6.68 11.14
C LEU A 3 -17.07 6.10 12.27
N GLN A 4 -18.38 6.08 12.07
CA GLN A 4 -19.34 5.53 13.02
C GLN A 4 -20.43 4.78 12.25
N ASN A 5 -20.91 3.67 12.82
CA ASN A 5 -21.92 2.84 12.19
C ASN A 5 -21.46 2.36 10.79
N THR A 6 -22.30 2.58 9.79
CA THR A 6 -22.04 2.30 8.37
C THR A 6 -21.65 3.56 7.59
N SER A 7 -21.25 4.64 8.30
CA SER A 7 -20.75 5.84 7.62
C SER A 7 -19.46 5.55 6.87
N HIS A 8 -19.19 6.37 5.86
CA HIS A 8 -17.98 6.28 5.08
C HIS A 8 -17.40 7.66 4.79
N MET A 9 -16.12 7.67 4.46
CA MET A 9 -15.37 8.81 3.99
C MET A 9 -14.67 8.39 2.72
N GLU A 10 -14.80 9.20 1.67
CA GLU A 10 -14.33 8.82 0.34
C GLU A 10 -13.72 9.99 -0.42
N GLN A 11 -12.80 9.66 -1.33
CA GLN A 11 -12.15 10.61 -2.22
C GLN A 11 -11.93 9.96 -3.58
N LEU A 12 -12.33 10.66 -4.64
CA LEU A 12 -11.97 10.28 -6.00
C LEU A 12 -10.49 10.62 -6.27
N LEU A 13 -9.71 9.61 -6.68
CA LEU A 13 -8.30 9.74 -6.97
C LEU A 13 -8.04 9.43 -8.45
N SER A 14 -7.23 10.26 -9.10
CA SER A 14 -6.72 10.02 -10.45
C SER A 14 -5.30 9.46 -10.37
N LEU A 15 -5.20 8.14 -10.25
CA LEU A 15 -3.92 7.44 -10.12
C LEU A 15 -3.49 6.81 -11.45
N ALA A 16 -2.19 6.72 -11.67
CA ALA A 16 -1.63 5.89 -12.74
C ALA A 16 -1.82 4.41 -12.38
N ALA A 17 -1.87 3.55 -13.39
CA ALA A 17 -1.85 2.11 -13.14
C ALA A 17 -0.52 1.70 -12.51
N GLY A 18 -0.56 0.87 -11.47
CA GLY A 18 0.64 0.44 -10.75
C GLY A 18 0.36 0.02 -9.31
N ASP A 19 1.45 -0.23 -8.58
CA ASP A 19 1.41 -0.67 -7.19
C ASP A 19 1.56 0.50 -6.23
N TYR A 20 0.75 0.50 -5.16
CA TYR A 20 0.73 1.57 -4.17
C TYR A 20 0.74 1.00 -2.74
N THR A 21 1.33 1.77 -1.82
CA THR A 21 1.19 1.58 -0.38
C THR A 21 0.30 2.68 0.17
N LEU A 22 -0.82 2.30 0.77
CA LEU A 22 -1.64 3.18 1.58
C LEU A 22 -1.18 3.08 3.03
N SER A 23 -0.97 4.20 3.70
CA SER A 23 -0.67 4.29 5.12
C SER A 23 -1.59 5.30 5.79
N TRP A 24 -2.01 5.03 7.02
CA TRP A 24 -2.87 5.91 7.81
C TRP A 24 -2.66 5.66 9.30
N ALA A 25 -3.18 6.56 10.13
CA ALA A 25 -3.31 6.37 11.55
C ALA A 25 -4.78 6.20 11.94
N ASP A 26 -5.05 5.36 12.94
CA ASP A 26 -6.36 5.26 13.57
C ASP A 26 -6.32 5.33 15.10
N ALA A 27 -7.43 5.76 15.68
CA ALA A 27 -7.65 5.79 17.13
C ALA A 27 -9.11 5.49 17.45
N GLY A 28 -9.38 4.96 18.64
CA GLY A 28 -10.73 4.67 19.09
C GLY A 28 -11.27 5.70 20.07
N ARG A 29 -12.56 6.04 19.95
CA ARG A 29 -13.21 6.98 20.88
C ARG A 29 -13.25 6.41 22.30
N ALA A 30 -12.79 7.20 23.27
CA ALA A 30 -12.73 6.82 24.68
C ALA A 30 -14.12 6.77 25.32
N GLY A 31 -14.41 5.70 26.08
CA GLY A 31 -15.69 5.50 26.77
C GLY A 31 -16.82 4.91 25.91
N TYR A 32 -16.51 4.46 24.70
CA TYR A 32 -17.47 3.93 23.71
C TYR A 32 -17.03 2.56 23.20
N TYR A 33 -17.86 1.92 22.37
CA TYR A 33 -17.57 0.58 21.87
C TYR A 33 -16.48 0.58 20.78
N ALA A 34 -15.90 -0.60 20.57
CA ALA A 34 -15.01 -0.87 19.45
C ALA A 34 -15.70 -0.62 18.10
N THR A 35 -14.96 -0.12 17.12
CA THR A 35 -15.48 0.17 15.77
C THR A 35 -14.63 -0.52 14.72
N ALA A 36 -15.28 -1.32 13.87
CA ALA A 36 -14.63 -1.97 12.74
C ALA A 36 -14.89 -1.21 11.43
N TYR A 37 -13.89 -1.21 10.55
CA TYR A 37 -13.96 -0.59 9.24
C TYR A 37 -13.17 -1.38 8.19
N ASP A 38 -13.55 -1.17 6.93
CA ASP A 38 -12.86 -1.68 5.75
C ASP A 38 -12.42 -0.53 4.85
N ILE A 39 -11.47 -0.83 3.96
CA ILE A 39 -10.92 0.10 2.99
C ILE A 39 -11.20 -0.45 1.60
N PHE A 40 -11.69 0.42 0.72
CA PHE A 40 -12.02 0.08 -0.65
C PHE A 40 -11.28 0.99 -1.63
N PHE A 41 -10.92 0.46 -2.79
CA PHE A 41 -10.52 1.24 -3.95
C PHE A 41 -11.31 0.81 -5.19
N ALA A 42 -11.94 1.76 -5.88
CA ALA A 42 -12.77 1.50 -7.06
C ALA A 42 -13.81 0.39 -6.81
N GLY A 43 -14.42 0.38 -5.62
CA GLY A 43 -15.42 -0.62 -5.20
C GLY A 43 -14.85 -1.96 -4.73
N ASN A 44 -13.54 -2.20 -4.83
CA ASN A 44 -12.91 -3.44 -4.36
C ASN A 44 -12.36 -3.28 -2.94
N ARG A 45 -12.69 -4.22 -2.05
CA ARG A 45 -12.14 -4.25 -0.68
C ARG A 45 -10.64 -4.58 -0.74
N LEU A 46 -9.82 -3.75 -0.10
CA LEU A 46 -8.35 -3.87 -0.13
C LEU A 46 -7.82 -4.78 0.99
N ASN A 47 -8.45 -4.74 2.16
CA ASN A 47 -7.99 -5.45 3.34
C ASN A 47 -8.57 -6.87 3.43
N ALA A 48 -7.75 -7.84 3.84
CA ALA A 48 -8.19 -9.23 4.00
C ALA A 48 -9.14 -9.39 5.20
N ALA A 49 -8.82 -8.76 6.33
CA ALA A 49 -9.62 -8.70 7.54
C ALA A 49 -9.92 -7.25 7.90
N SER A 50 -11.09 -6.99 8.52
CA SER A 50 -11.48 -5.63 8.91
C SER A 50 -10.55 -5.09 9.98
N TYR A 51 -10.20 -3.82 9.86
CA TYR A 51 -9.52 -3.10 10.93
C TYR A 51 -10.51 -2.82 12.04
N THR A 52 -10.05 -2.86 13.29
CA THR A 52 -10.90 -2.62 14.45
C THR A 52 -10.16 -1.75 15.45
N THR A 53 -10.81 -0.66 15.87
CA THR A 53 -10.34 0.15 16.99
C THR A 53 -10.96 -0.34 18.30
N GLN A 54 -10.21 -0.25 19.41
CA GLN A 54 -10.72 -0.49 20.75
C GLN A 54 -11.20 0.80 21.42
N ALA A 55 -12.03 0.67 22.47
CA ALA A 55 -12.47 1.78 23.31
C ALA A 55 -11.26 2.56 23.85
N GLY A 56 -11.14 3.84 23.48
CA GLY A 56 -10.03 4.69 23.93
C GLY A 56 -8.65 4.29 23.42
N GLN A 57 -8.57 3.49 22.35
CA GLN A 57 -7.30 3.17 21.70
C GLN A 57 -6.57 4.45 21.29
N ALA A 58 -5.29 4.55 21.68
CA ALA A 58 -4.38 5.59 21.23
C ALA A 58 -4.03 5.43 19.75
N TRP A 59 -3.57 6.51 19.12
CA TRP A 59 -3.19 6.51 17.71
C TRP A 59 -2.18 5.41 17.35
N SER A 60 -2.52 4.59 16.36
CA SER A 60 -1.66 3.55 15.80
C SER A 60 -1.58 3.65 14.29
N ARG A 61 -0.42 3.31 13.73
CA ARG A 61 -0.19 3.34 12.28
C ARG A 61 -0.53 2.00 11.64
N HIS A 62 -1.18 2.07 10.49
CA HIS A 62 -1.44 0.93 9.61
C HIS A 62 -0.90 1.20 8.22
N SER A 63 -0.68 0.11 7.49
CA SER A 63 -0.40 0.17 6.06
C SER A 63 -0.95 -1.06 5.36
N LEU A 64 -1.28 -0.90 4.09
CA LEU A 64 -1.56 -2.01 3.18
C LEU A 64 -1.08 -1.66 1.78
N ASP A 65 -0.80 -2.72 1.02
CA ASP A 65 -0.40 -2.61 -0.37
C ASP A 65 -1.54 -3.04 -1.28
N PHE A 66 -1.68 -2.35 -2.41
CA PHE A 66 -2.69 -2.67 -3.41
C PHE A 66 -2.24 -2.25 -4.83
N THR A 67 -2.86 -2.85 -5.83
CA THR A 67 -2.60 -2.55 -7.24
C THR A 67 -3.78 -1.77 -7.81
N VAL A 68 -3.47 -0.77 -8.63
CA VAL A 68 -4.41 0.16 -9.24
C VAL A 68 -4.37 0.01 -10.75
N SER A 69 -5.55 0.02 -11.40
CA SER A 69 -5.68 0.01 -12.86
C SER A 69 -5.94 1.40 -13.47
N GLY A 70 -6.21 2.41 -12.63
CA GLY A 70 -6.48 3.79 -13.05
C GLY A 70 -7.21 4.58 -11.98
N ALA A 71 -7.98 5.58 -12.39
CA ALA A 71 -8.78 6.39 -11.48
C ALA A 71 -9.78 5.55 -10.69
N GLY A 72 -9.98 5.90 -9.42
CA GLY A 72 -10.85 5.17 -8.53
C GLY A 72 -11.15 5.93 -7.25
N GLU A 73 -12.24 5.57 -6.60
CA GLU A 73 -12.61 6.08 -5.30
C GLU A 73 -11.87 5.31 -4.21
N LEU A 74 -11.12 5.99 -3.36
CA LEU A 74 -10.62 5.46 -2.09
C LEU A 74 -11.67 5.72 -1.01
N ARG A 75 -12.15 4.67 -0.36
CA ARG A 75 -13.19 4.76 0.68
C ARG A 75 -12.77 4.03 1.94
N PHE A 76 -12.93 4.68 3.09
CA PHE A 76 -12.96 4.04 4.40
C PHE A 76 -14.42 3.92 4.83
N GLN A 77 -14.86 2.73 5.22
CA GLN A 77 -16.27 2.45 5.52
C GLN A 77 -16.41 1.66 6.82
N GLY A 78 -17.23 2.16 7.74
CA GLY A 78 -17.58 1.46 8.97
C GLY A 78 -18.50 0.25 8.71
N GLN A 79 -18.41 -0.78 9.57
CA GLN A 79 -19.11 -2.06 9.36
C GLN A 79 -20.36 -2.30 10.24
N TYR A 80 -20.49 -1.71 11.43
CA TYR A 80 -21.52 -2.13 12.41
C TYR A 80 -22.23 -0.98 13.11
N ASN A 81 -23.53 -1.12 13.34
CA ASN A 81 -24.37 -0.17 14.08
C ASN A 81 -24.19 -0.32 15.61
N ILE A 82 -23.01 0.02 16.11
CA ILE A 82 -22.72 0.13 17.54
C ILE A 82 -22.23 1.56 17.83
N ASP A 83 -22.51 2.08 19.02
CA ASP A 83 -22.07 3.43 19.42
C ASP A 83 -20.56 3.42 19.73
N GLY A 84 -19.78 3.35 18.66
CA GLY A 84 -18.33 3.47 18.63
C GLY A 84 -17.93 4.46 17.54
N THR A 85 -16.70 4.96 17.63
CA THR A 85 -16.14 5.78 16.55
C THR A 85 -14.67 5.43 16.36
N ALA A 86 -14.28 5.13 15.11
CA ALA A 86 -12.90 5.06 14.70
C ALA A 86 -12.50 6.41 14.10
N PHE A 87 -11.47 7.05 14.65
CA PHE A 87 -10.85 8.23 14.06
C PHE A 87 -9.78 7.80 13.09
N ILE A 88 -9.74 8.40 11.91
CA ILE A 88 -8.76 8.16 10.84
C ILE A 88 -8.03 9.47 10.56
N ASP A 89 -6.70 9.42 10.46
CA ASP A 89 -5.86 10.58 10.13
C ASP A 89 -4.56 10.17 9.42
N ASP A 90 -3.76 11.15 9.01
CA ASP A 90 -2.43 10.99 8.43
C ASP A 90 -2.39 10.00 7.24
N LEU A 91 -3.37 10.16 6.35
CA LEU A 91 -3.48 9.38 5.12
C LEU A 91 -2.34 9.75 4.16
N VAL A 92 -1.55 8.75 3.79
CA VAL A 92 -0.46 8.86 2.83
C VAL A 92 -0.59 7.73 1.81
N LEU A 93 -0.54 8.09 0.53
CA LEU A 93 -0.51 7.15 -0.57
C LEU A 93 0.82 7.30 -1.31
N THR A 94 1.60 6.23 -1.35
CA THR A 94 2.93 6.22 -1.96
C THR A 94 2.94 5.24 -3.13
N ALA A 95 3.28 5.72 -4.33
CA ALA A 95 3.53 4.82 -5.47
C ALA A 95 4.78 3.98 -5.19
N ARG A 96 4.67 2.66 -5.36
CA ARG A 96 5.80 1.76 -5.28
C ARG A 96 6.48 1.71 -6.64
N ALA A 97 7.81 1.81 -6.63
CA ALA A 97 8.58 1.57 -7.84
C ALA A 97 8.26 0.15 -8.33
N ALA A 98 8.00 0.01 -9.63
CA ALA A 98 7.93 -1.31 -10.24
C ALA A 98 9.21 -2.05 -9.86
N GLN A 99 9.08 -3.24 -9.27
CA GLN A 99 10.21 -4.14 -9.09
C GLN A 99 10.70 -4.45 -10.50
N VAL A 100 11.79 -3.80 -10.93
CA VAL A 100 12.48 -4.13 -12.18
C VAL A 100 13.14 -5.47 -11.90
N PRO A 101 12.64 -6.60 -12.41
CA PRO A 101 13.39 -7.85 -12.32
C PRO A 101 14.65 -7.60 -13.14
N GLU A 102 15.87 -7.77 -12.62
CA GLU A 102 17.08 -7.65 -13.44
C GLU A 102 17.35 -8.98 -14.17
N PRO A 103 17.02 -9.16 -15.47
CA PRO A 103 17.19 -10.45 -16.13
C PRO A 103 18.31 -10.40 -17.19
N GLN A 104 19.07 -9.30 -17.26
CA GLN A 104 20.01 -9.07 -18.37
C GLN A 104 21.26 -8.24 -18.04
N SER A 105 21.24 -7.44 -16.96
CA SER A 105 22.40 -6.65 -16.53
C SER A 105 23.57 -7.55 -16.11
N LEU A 106 23.32 -8.55 -15.26
CA LEU A 106 24.33 -9.52 -14.82
C LEU A 106 24.83 -10.41 -15.97
N ALA A 107 23.94 -10.78 -16.90
CA ALA A 107 24.31 -11.59 -18.06
C ALA A 107 25.19 -10.79 -19.03
N LEU A 108 24.90 -9.51 -19.24
CA LEU A 108 25.68 -8.62 -20.08
C LEU A 108 27.04 -8.28 -19.45
N GLU A 109 27.10 -8.07 -18.13
CA GLU A 109 28.36 -7.89 -17.40
C GLU A 109 29.23 -9.14 -17.44
N ALA A 110 28.66 -10.32 -17.23
CA ALA A 110 29.38 -11.58 -17.33
C ALA A 110 29.92 -11.82 -18.76
N ALA A 111 29.12 -11.50 -19.79
CA ALA A 111 29.54 -11.60 -21.18
C ALA A 111 30.65 -10.59 -21.52
N ALA A 112 30.56 -9.36 -21.02
CA ALA A 112 31.59 -8.34 -21.22
C ALA A 112 32.92 -8.73 -20.56
N LEU A 113 32.87 -9.24 -19.33
CA LEU A 113 34.06 -9.71 -18.61
C LEU A 113 34.70 -10.92 -19.30
N ALA A 114 33.90 -11.89 -19.75
CA ALA A 114 34.37 -13.03 -20.51
C ALA A 114 35.04 -12.61 -21.83
N GLY A 115 34.46 -11.64 -22.54
CA GLY A 115 35.04 -11.07 -23.77
C GLY A 115 36.39 -10.39 -23.54
N LEU A 116 36.54 -9.63 -22.44
CA LEU A 116 37.78 -8.97 -22.05
C LEU A 116 38.90 -9.98 -21.70
N LEU A 117 38.57 -11.03 -20.95
CA LEU A 117 39.52 -12.10 -20.62
C LEU A 117 39.95 -12.91 -21.86
N ALA A 118 39.03 -13.17 -22.79
CA ALA A 118 39.34 -13.83 -24.04
C ALA A 118 40.17 -12.95 -25.01
N ALA A 119 40.07 -11.62 -24.91
CA ALA A 119 40.87 -10.68 -25.69
C ALA A 119 42.30 -10.52 -25.13
N SER A 120 42.47 -10.51 -23.80
CA SER A 120 43.79 -10.38 -23.17
C SER A 120 44.67 -11.62 -23.40
N GLY A 121 44.10 -12.83 -23.40
CA GLY A 121 44.84 -14.06 -23.69
C GLY A 121 45.36 -14.17 -25.13
N ARG A 122 44.75 -13.48 -26.09
CA ARG A 122 45.19 -13.47 -27.49
C ARG A 122 46.36 -12.53 -27.76
N LYS A 123 46.53 -11.46 -26.97
CA LYS A 123 47.67 -10.54 -27.07
C LYS A 123 48.99 -11.12 -26.54
N ALA A 124 48.94 -12.13 -25.67
CA ALA A 124 50.13 -12.73 -25.06
C ALA A 124 50.78 -13.86 -25.89
N ARG A 125 50.24 -14.19 -27.07
CA ARG A 125 50.69 -15.30 -27.94
C ARG A 125 51.20 -14.86 -29.33
N ALA A 126 51.40 -13.56 -29.55
CA ALA A 126 51.95 -13.01 -30.78
C ALA A 126 53.40 -12.55 -30.57
#